data_AF-A0A5N9DTW7-F1
#
_entry.id   AF-A0A5N9DTW7-F1
#
_cell.length_a   1.000
_cell.length_b   1.000
_cell.length_c   1.000
_cell.angle_alpha   90.00
_cell.angle_beta   90.00
_cell.angle_gamma   90.00
#
_symmetry.space_group_name_H-M   'P 1'
#
loop_
_entity.id
_entity.type
_entity.pdbx_description
1 polymer ?
#
loop_
_entity_poly.entity_id
_entity_poly.type
_entity_poly.pdbx_seq_one_letter_code
_entity_poly.pdbx_strand_id
1 'polypeptide(L)'
;MGHEDHKEQTELELLKANPGLQQLLQIYNIQNKFTRGYLEMRDLFLIDWYYSDAVYAPIYYGYGGPGQYADRQMIARKFDAEVNELMPDMILVLMKASSEVIKKRVEEGISPFPTRHAKTYFDVKDTELVLERFEEQFEKSLITDKFVLDTTTDTVDQTLQLFKQQIKPFISSKDRIRLLNKDMFEKW
;
A
#
# COMPACT_ATOMS: atom_id res chain seq x y z
N MET A 1 -24.46 4.62 10.96
CA MET A 1 -24.11 6.04 11.11
C MET A 1 -23.49 6.18 12.49
N GLY A 2 -22.20 6.53 12.58
CA GLY A 2 -21.45 6.58 13.85
C GLY A 2 -19.92 6.49 13.71
N HIS A 3 -19.39 6.09 12.54
CA HIS A 3 -17.93 6.05 12.31
C HIS A 3 -17.32 7.41 11.90
N GLU A 4 -18.14 8.42 11.62
CA GLU A 4 -17.68 9.74 11.16
C GLU A 4 -17.71 10.81 12.26
N ASP A 5 -18.39 10.55 13.38
CA ASP A 5 -18.40 11.47 14.52
C ASP A 5 -17.01 11.44 15.19
N HIS A 6 -16.43 12.63 15.41
CA HIS A 6 -15.09 12.82 15.99
C HIS A 6 -13.91 12.26 15.18
N LYS A 7 -14.06 11.97 13.88
CA LYS A 7 -12.97 11.42 13.06
C LYS A 7 -11.68 12.25 13.13
N GLU A 8 -11.77 13.56 12.90
CA GLU A 8 -10.59 14.44 12.95
C GLU A 8 -9.93 14.47 14.33
N GLN A 9 -10.73 14.48 15.40
CA GLN A 9 -10.23 14.46 16.77
C GLN A 9 -9.56 13.13 17.10
N THR A 10 -10.19 12.02 16.71
CA THR A 10 -9.66 10.65 16.90
C THR A 10 -8.34 10.47 16.16
N GLU A 11 -8.24 10.91 14.90
CA GLU A 11 -6.99 10.89 14.14
C GLU A 11 -5.90 11.70 14.86
N LEU A 12 -6.20 12.92 15.32
CA LEU A 12 -5.27 13.74 16.10
C LEU A 12 -4.82 13.09 17.41
N GLU A 13 -5.72 12.45 18.14
CA GLU A 13 -5.42 11.76 19.39
C GLU A 13 -4.57 10.50 19.16
N LEU A 14 -4.87 9.74 18.10
CA LEU A 14 -4.08 8.58 17.69
C LEU A 14 -2.65 8.97 17.30
N LEU A 15 -2.48 10.07 16.55
CA LEU A 15 -1.15 10.57 16.18
C LEU A 15 -0.35 11.08 17.39
N LYS A 16 -1.02 11.53 18.44
CA LYS A 16 -0.38 11.95 19.71
C LYS A 16 -0.16 10.81 20.71
N ALA A 17 -0.70 9.62 20.43
CA ALA A 17 -0.54 8.48 21.31
C ALA A 17 0.93 8.02 21.37
N ASN A 18 1.28 7.27 22.41
CA ASN A 18 2.64 6.74 22.49
C ASN A 18 2.92 5.74 21.34
N PRO A 19 4.19 5.62 20.88
CA PRO A 19 4.55 4.73 19.77
C PRO A 19 4.10 3.28 19.93
N GLY A 20 4.09 2.75 21.15
CA GLY A 20 3.66 1.37 21.42
C GLY A 20 2.17 1.14 21.15
N LEU A 21 1.31 2.12 21.47
CA LEU A 21 -0.13 2.03 21.17
C LEU A 21 -0.40 2.15 19.67
N GLN A 22 0.29 3.07 18.99
CA GLN A 22 0.21 3.20 17.53
C GLN A 22 0.64 1.91 16.84
N GLN A 23 1.74 1.32 17.31
CA GLN A 23 2.26 0.04 16.82
C GLN A 23 1.24 -1.10 16.99
N LEU A 24 0.59 -1.21 18.16
CA LEU A 24 -0.40 -2.25 18.41
C LEU A 24 -1.62 -2.10 17.49
N LEU A 25 -2.12 -0.88 17.33
CA LEU A 25 -3.25 -0.60 16.43
C LEU A 25 -2.90 -0.92 14.98
N GLN A 26 -1.68 -0.58 14.54
CA GLN A 26 -1.26 -0.85 13.17
C GLN A 26 -1.08 -2.35 12.90
N ILE A 27 -0.54 -3.12 13.86
CA ILE A 27 -0.52 -4.59 13.76
C ILE A 27 -1.93 -5.14 13.63
N TYR A 28 -2.89 -4.66 14.45
CA TYR A 28 -4.28 -5.10 14.37
C TYR A 28 -4.87 -4.80 12.98
N ASN A 29 -4.65 -3.59 12.44
CA ASN A 29 -5.13 -3.19 11.12
C ASN A 29 -4.54 -4.04 9.99
N ILE A 30 -3.26 -4.41 10.12
CA ILE A 30 -2.57 -5.32 9.19
C ILE A 30 -3.16 -6.72 9.28
N GLN A 31 -3.23 -7.30 10.48
CA GLN A 31 -3.72 -8.66 10.73
C GLN A 31 -5.18 -8.84 10.33
N ASN A 32 -6.00 -7.80 10.48
CA ASN A 32 -7.39 -7.83 10.05
C ASN A 32 -7.55 -8.20 8.55
N LYS A 33 -6.57 -7.88 7.69
CA LYS A 33 -6.60 -8.22 6.26
C LYS A 33 -6.31 -9.70 5.97
N PHE A 34 -5.81 -10.46 6.94
CA PHE A 34 -5.66 -11.92 6.86
C PHE A 34 -6.90 -12.69 7.37
N THR A 35 -7.96 -11.99 7.80
CA THR A 35 -9.19 -12.65 8.24
C THR A 35 -10.02 -13.18 7.07
N ARG A 36 -10.84 -14.21 7.32
CA ARG A 36 -11.63 -14.91 6.29
C ARG A 36 -12.41 -13.98 5.35
N GLY A 37 -13.00 -12.90 5.88
CA GLY A 37 -13.78 -11.97 5.06
C GLY A 37 -12.97 -11.27 3.97
N TYR A 38 -11.68 -11.00 4.22
CA TYR A 38 -10.77 -10.45 3.22
C TYR A 38 -10.20 -11.53 2.31
N LEU A 39 -9.86 -12.71 2.86
CA LEU A 39 -9.36 -13.84 2.07
C LEU A 39 -10.36 -14.32 1.00
N GLU A 40 -11.65 -14.21 1.28
CA GLU A 40 -12.72 -14.59 0.35
C GLU A 40 -13.12 -13.43 -0.60
N MET A 41 -12.56 -12.23 -0.39
CA MET A 41 -12.86 -11.05 -1.20
C MET A 41 -12.16 -11.13 -2.55
N ARG A 42 -12.96 -11.16 -3.62
CA ARG A 42 -12.44 -11.10 -4.99
C ARG A 42 -11.98 -9.69 -5.32
N ASP A 43 -10.95 -9.59 -6.16
CA ASP A 43 -10.40 -8.31 -6.63
C ASP A 43 -9.98 -7.39 -5.46
N LEU A 44 -9.46 -7.97 -4.39
CA LEU A 44 -9.02 -7.24 -3.21
C LEU A 44 -7.81 -6.35 -3.55
N PHE A 45 -7.92 -5.05 -3.28
CA PHE A 45 -6.82 -4.10 -3.36
C PHE A 45 -6.36 -3.68 -1.97
N LEU A 46 -5.08 -3.87 -1.68
CA LEU A 46 -4.44 -3.45 -0.43
C LEU A 46 -3.37 -2.39 -0.75
N ILE A 47 -3.76 -1.13 -0.64
CA ILE A 47 -2.86 0.03 -0.86
C ILE A 47 -2.12 0.30 0.45
N ASP A 48 -0.80 0.53 0.37
CA ASP A 48 0.02 0.95 1.52
C ASP A 48 -0.16 0.05 2.76
N TRP A 49 -0.19 -1.28 2.57
CA TRP A 49 -0.42 -2.24 3.65
C TRP A 49 0.81 -2.38 4.58
N TYR A 50 1.21 -3.58 5.00
CA TYR A 50 2.33 -3.73 5.94
C TYR A 50 3.68 -3.20 5.41
N TYR A 51 3.81 -2.97 4.11
CA TYR A 51 4.97 -2.29 3.53
C TYR A 51 5.07 -0.81 3.91
N SER A 52 3.93 -0.11 4.03
CA SER A 52 3.96 1.28 4.48
C SER A 52 4.40 1.36 5.96
N ASP A 53 4.00 0.40 6.78
CA ASP A 53 4.47 0.27 8.17
C ASP A 53 5.99 -0.02 8.21
N ALA A 54 6.48 -0.87 7.30
CA ALA A 54 7.91 -1.15 7.15
C ALA A 54 8.77 0.06 6.78
N VAL A 55 8.20 1.02 6.05
CA VAL A 55 8.88 2.24 5.63
C VAL A 55 8.66 3.38 6.61
N TYR A 56 7.41 3.74 6.89
CA TYR A 56 7.06 4.97 7.59
C TYR A 56 7.16 4.87 9.10
N ALA A 57 6.83 3.73 9.72
CA ALA A 57 6.89 3.60 11.17
C ALA A 57 8.26 3.95 11.77
N PRO A 58 9.39 3.42 11.25
CA PRO A 58 10.69 3.75 11.81
C PRO A 58 11.14 5.19 11.50
N ILE A 59 10.66 5.78 10.41
CA ILE A 59 11.04 7.15 10.00
C ILE A 59 10.26 8.19 10.82
N TYR A 60 8.94 8.02 10.95
CA TYR A 60 8.05 9.07 11.44
C TYR A 60 7.38 8.78 12.79
N TYR A 61 7.22 7.50 13.15
CA TYR A 61 6.43 7.09 14.33
C TYR A 61 7.28 6.55 15.49
N GLY A 62 8.59 6.38 15.28
CA GLY A 62 9.55 6.06 16.34
C GLY A 62 9.46 4.62 16.86
N TYR A 63 8.94 3.68 16.07
CA TYR A 63 8.92 2.26 16.43
C TYR A 63 9.32 1.34 15.27
N GLY A 64 9.76 0.13 15.64
CA GLY A 64 10.01 -0.98 14.72
C GLY A 64 11.12 -0.73 13.70
N GLY A 65 12.11 0.11 14.05
CA GLY A 65 13.34 0.25 13.28
C GLY A 65 14.32 -0.92 13.45
N PRO A 66 15.46 -0.88 12.73
CA PRO A 66 16.47 -1.93 12.77
C PRO A 66 16.89 -2.32 14.20
N GLY A 67 16.73 -3.59 14.55
CA GLY A 67 17.10 -4.14 15.86
C GLY A 67 16.17 -3.77 17.02
N GLN A 68 15.07 -3.06 16.76
CA GLN A 68 14.03 -2.78 17.75
C GLN A 68 13.06 -3.97 17.89
N TYR A 69 12.28 -3.98 18.97
CA TYR A 69 11.18 -4.92 19.11
C TYR A 69 10.21 -4.78 17.93
N ALA A 70 9.85 -5.93 17.36
CA ALA A 70 8.96 -6.00 16.21
C ALA A 70 9.43 -5.09 15.05
N ASP A 71 10.72 -5.22 14.68
CA ASP A 71 11.31 -4.62 13.48
C ASP A 71 10.41 -4.87 12.25
N ARG A 72 10.02 -3.78 11.58
CA ARG A 72 9.00 -3.82 10.53
C ARG A 72 9.48 -4.34 9.21
N GLN A 73 10.76 -4.20 8.91
CA GLN A 73 11.32 -4.80 7.70
C GLN A 73 11.41 -6.32 7.85
N MET A 74 11.78 -6.80 9.04
CA MET A 74 11.80 -8.22 9.35
C MET A 74 10.39 -8.84 9.41
N ILE A 75 9.44 -8.15 10.04
CA ILE A 75 8.05 -8.61 10.15
C ILE A 75 7.37 -8.64 8.77
N ALA A 76 7.67 -7.70 7.88
CA ALA A 76 7.15 -7.73 6.50
C ALA A 76 7.44 -9.07 5.81
N ARG A 77 8.62 -9.69 6.06
CA ARG A 77 8.95 -11.01 5.47
C ARG A 77 8.08 -12.14 6.01
N LYS A 78 7.65 -12.05 7.28
CA LYS A 78 6.70 -13.01 7.86
C LYS A 78 5.32 -12.85 7.22
N PHE A 79 4.88 -11.61 7.03
CA PHE A 79 3.61 -11.34 6.36
C PHE A 79 3.62 -11.76 4.90
N ASP A 80 4.72 -11.61 4.17
CA ASP A 80 4.81 -12.18 2.81
C ASP A 80 4.65 -13.69 2.78
N ALA A 81 5.26 -14.40 3.74
CA ALA A 81 5.11 -15.85 3.83
C ALA A 81 3.63 -16.24 4.06
N GLU A 82 2.94 -15.51 4.92
CA GLU A 82 1.51 -15.69 5.19
C GLU A 82 0.64 -15.31 3.97
N VAL A 83 1.00 -14.26 3.23
CA VAL A 83 0.35 -13.91 1.94
C VAL A 83 0.52 -15.04 0.93
N ASN A 84 1.72 -15.58 0.77
CA ASN A 84 1.96 -16.67 -0.18
C ASN A 84 1.17 -17.95 0.19
N GLU A 85 0.92 -18.18 1.48
CA GLU A 85 0.11 -19.31 1.95
C GLU A 85 -1.40 -19.08 1.76
N LEU A 86 -1.90 -17.90 2.14
CA LEU A 86 -3.34 -17.63 2.25
C LEU A 86 -3.92 -16.94 1.02
N MET A 87 -3.10 -16.21 0.26
CA MET A 87 -3.45 -15.40 -0.91
C MET A 87 -2.42 -15.64 -2.04
N PRO A 88 -2.27 -16.88 -2.54
CA PRO A 88 -1.19 -17.25 -3.46
C PRO A 88 -1.26 -16.55 -4.83
N ASP A 89 -2.38 -15.90 -5.15
CA ASP A 89 -2.62 -15.11 -6.35
C ASP A 89 -2.44 -13.59 -6.12
N MET A 90 -1.91 -13.19 -4.96
CA MET A 90 -1.58 -11.80 -4.65
C MET A 90 -0.46 -11.30 -5.58
N ILE A 91 -0.66 -10.10 -6.14
CA ILE A 91 0.30 -9.46 -7.04
C ILE A 91 0.79 -8.17 -6.40
N LEU A 92 2.11 -8.06 -6.24
CA LEU A 92 2.73 -6.86 -5.67
C LEU A 92 3.07 -5.85 -6.77
N VAL A 93 2.51 -4.66 -6.68
CA VAL A 93 2.79 -3.57 -7.64
C VAL A 93 3.51 -2.44 -6.93
N LEU A 94 4.74 -2.15 -7.34
CA LEU A 94 5.44 -0.94 -6.90
C LEU A 94 5.10 0.21 -7.84
N MET A 95 4.41 1.21 -7.32
CA MET A 95 4.22 2.49 -7.99
C MET A 95 5.34 3.45 -7.56
N LYS A 96 6.10 3.97 -8.53
CA LYS A 96 7.19 4.93 -8.25
C LYS A 96 7.15 6.13 -9.20
N ALA A 97 7.94 7.13 -8.86
CA ALA A 97 8.32 8.23 -9.74
C ALA A 97 9.70 8.75 -9.29
N SER A 98 10.37 9.52 -10.13
CA SER A 98 11.59 10.22 -9.74
C SER A 98 11.35 11.15 -8.53
N SER A 99 12.40 11.33 -7.73
CA SER A 99 12.41 12.24 -6.58
C SER A 99 11.96 13.64 -6.97
N GLU A 100 12.44 14.16 -8.09
CA GLU A 100 12.13 15.50 -8.58
C GLU A 100 10.63 15.66 -8.85
N VAL A 101 10.03 14.65 -9.48
CA VAL A 101 8.59 14.65 -9.79
C VAL A 101 7.74 14.52 -8.53
N ILE A 102 8.14 13.68 -7.56
CA ILE A 102 7.43 13.57 -6.28
C ILE A 102 7.45 14.90 -5.54
N LYS A 103 8.64 15.50 -5.37
CA LYS A 103 8.80 16.80 -4.70
C LYS A 103 7.91 17.86 -5.33
N LYS A 104 7.96 17.98 -6.66
CA LYS A 104 7.11 18.90 -7.42
C LYS A 104 5.62 18.67 -7.16
N ARG A 105 5.14 17.41 -7.21
CA ARG A 105 3.71 17.08 -6.99
C ARG A 105 3.24 17.43 -5.58
N VAL A 106 4.09 17.20 -4.57
CA VAL A 106 3.78 17.54 -3.18
C VAL A 106 3.72 19.06 -3.00
N GLU A 107 4.66 19.80 -3.59
CA GLU A 107 4.68 21.28 -3.56
C GLU A 107 3.49 21.90 -4.30
N GLU A 108 3.13 21.37 -5.47
CA GLU A 108 1.95 21.81 -6.23
C GLU A 108 0.64 21.52 -5.48
N GLY A 109 0.61 20.46 -4.65
CA GLY A 109 -0.55 20.10 -3.83
C GLY A 109 -1.77 19.67 -4.64
N ILE A 110 -1.62 19.41 -5.94
CA ILE A 110 -2.70 19.01 -6.84
C ILE A 110 -2.93 17.50 -6.70
N SER A 111 -3.94 17.14 -5.93
CA SER A 111 -4.43 15.76 -5.81
C SER A 111 -5.94 15.72 -6.06
N PRO A 112 -6.47 14.67 -6.71
CA PRO A 112 -7.91 14.41 -6.73
C PRO A 112 -8.50 14.21 -5.32
N PHE A 113 -7.65 13.92 -4.33
CA PHE A 113 -8.03 13.67 -2.94
C PHE A 113 -7.17 14.53 -1.97
N PRO A 114 -7.27 15.88 -2.04
CA PRO A 114 -6.34 16.77 -1.34
C PRO A 114 -6.42 16.63 0.19
N THR A 115 -7.58 16.26 0.73
CA THR A 115 -7.78 16.04 2.16
C THR A 115 -7.04 14.81 2.70
N ARG A 116 -6.71 13.81 1.85
CA ARG A 116 -5.97 12.61 2.26
C ARG A 116 -4.49 12.85 2.53
N HIS A 117 -3.96 13.95 1.98
CA HIS A 117 -2.55 14.34 2.15
C HIS A 117 -2.39 15.51 3.13
N ALA A 118 -3.50 16.11 3.58
CA ALA A 118 -3.47 17.15 4.59
C ALA A 118 -2.94 16.57 5.91
N LYS A 119 -1.96 17.23 6.53
CA LYS A 119 -1.37 16.85 7.83
C LYS A 119 -0.69 15.48 7.84
N THR A 120 -0.22 14.99 6.70
CA THR A 120 0.70 13.83 6.67
C THR A 120 2.00 14.14 7.41
N TYR A 121 2.64 13.13 7.99
CA TYR A 121 3.99 13.24 8.55
C TYR A 121 5.09 13.18 7.49
N PHE A 122 4.75 12.81 6.25
CA PHE A 122 5.71 12.79 5.15
C PHE A 122 6.35 14.17 4.96
N ASP A 123 7.68 14.21 5.03
CA ASP A 123 8.47 15.40 4.76
C ASP A 123 9.13 15.27 3.38
N VAL A 124 9.00 16.31 2.56
CA VAL A 124 9.54 16.38 1.20
C VAL A 124 11.06 16.14 1.19
N LYS A 125 11.77 16.49 2.26
CA LYS A 125 13.22 16.24 2.38
C LYS A 125 13.59 14.75 2.44
N ASP A 126 12.64 13.91 2.87
CA ASP A 126 12.85 12.47 3.05
C ASP A 126 12.40 11.67 1.81
N THR A 127 12.06 12.34 0.69
CA THR A 127 11.58 11.72 -0.54
C THR A 127 12.48 10.60 -1.05
N GLU A 128 13.79 10.86 -1.20
CA GLU A 128 14.75 9.88 -1.69
C GLU A 128 14.87 8.67 -0.76
N LEU A 129 14.91 8.92 0.56
CA LEU A 129 14.96 7.87 1.56
C LEU A 129 13.71 6.99 1.48
N VAL A 130 12.51 7.60 1.45
CA VAL A 130 11.25 6.86 1.38
C VAL A 130 11.19 6.02 0.10
N LEU A 131 11.58 6.59 -1.04
CA LEU A 131 11.64 5.88 -2.31
C LEU A 131 12.57 4.65 -2.24
N GLU A 132 13.79 4.85 -1.74
CA GLU A 132 14.77 3.77 -1.53
C GLU A 132 14.19 2.68 -0.63
N ARG A 133 13.56 3.04 0.48
CA ARG A 133 12.98 2.07 1.43
C ARG A 133 11.86 1.24 0.81
N PHE A 134 10.99 1.84 -0.01
CA PHE A 134 9.97 1.07 -0.72
C PHE A 134 10.58 0.14 -1.78
N GLU A 135 11.61 0.59 -2.50
CA GLU A 135 12.34 -0.25 -3.44
C GLU A 135 13.01 -1.43 -2.72
N GLU A 136 13.67 -1.21 -1.58
CA GLU A 136 14.25 -2.27 -0.75
C GLU A 136 13.19 -3.29 -0.32
N GLN A 137 12.02 -2.84 0.11
CA GLN A 137 10.93 -3.73 0.51
C GLN A 137 10.38 -4.54 -0.66
N PHE A 138 10.23 -3.90 -1.83
CA PHE A 138 9.78 -4.57 -3.06
C PHE A 138 10.78 -5.64 -3.49
N GLU A 139 12.08 -5.33 -3.51
CA GLU A 139 13.13 -6.27 -3.90
C GLU A 139 13.21 -7.45 -2.93
N LYS A 140 13.16 -7.19 -1.62
CA LYS A 140 13.18 -8.23 -0.57
C LYS A 140 11.84 -8.98 -0.42
N SER A 141 10.81 -8.61 -1.17
CA SER A 141 9.52 -9.29 -1.14
C SER A 141 9.65 -10.79 -1.49
N LEU A 142 8.95 -11.66 -0.76
CA LEU A 142 8.80 -13.08 -1.08
C LEU A 142 7.61 -13.33 -2.02
N ILE A 143 6.80 -12.30 -2.31
CA ILE A 143 5.74 -12.37 -3.32
C ILE A 143 6.42 -12.42 -4.69
N THR A 144 6.16 -13.47 -5.45
CA THR A 144 6.83 -13.72 -6.74
C THR A 144 6.20 -12.91 -7.86
N ASP A 145 4.87 -12.82 -7.85
CA ASP A 145 4.12 -12.11 -8.87
C ASP A 145 4.19 -10.62 -8.55
N LYS A 146 5.16 -9.93 -9.16
CA LYS A 146 5.38 -8.52 -8.88
C LYS A 146 5.87 -7.76 -10.10
N PHE A 147 5.53 -6.47 -10.16
CA PHE A 147 6.03 -5.59 -11.21
C PHE A 147 5.99 -4.11 -10.80
N VAL A 148 6.64 -3.28 -11.61
CA VAL A 148 6.83 -1.84 -11.34
C VAL A 148 6.04 -1.01 -12.35
N LEU A 149 5.43 0.06 -11.85
CA LEU A 149 4.86 1.14 -12.65
C LEU A 149 5.59 2.45 -12.32
N ASP A 150 6.28 3.01 -13.29
CA ASP A 150 6.96 4.30 -13.16
C ASP A 150 6.07 5.41 -13.72
N THR A 151 5.66 6.34 -12.86
CA THR A 151 4.77 7.45 -13.18
C THR A 151 5.52 8.76 -13.37
N THR A 152 6.85 8.72 -13.56
CA THR A 152 7.69 9.92 -13.73
C THR A 152 7.19 10.80 -14.88
N THR A 153 6.91 10.18 -16.03
CA THR A 153 6.47 10.87 -17.25
C THR A 153 5.05 10.50 -17.67
N ASP A 154 4.57 9.33 -17.23
CA ASP A 154 3.32 8.77 -17.72
C ASP A 154 2.11 9.49 -17.15
N THR A 155 1.11 9.71 -18.00
CA THR A 155 -0.22 10.15 -17.57
C THR A 155 -0.95 9.01 -16.86
N VAL A 156 -2.08 9.34 -16.23
CA VAL A 156 -2.97 8.34 -15.59
C VAL A 156 -3.41 7.28 -16.60
N ASP A 157 -3.80 7.69 -17.82
CA ASP A 157 -4.25 6.76 -18.85
C ASP A 157 -3.13 5.86 -19.35
N GLN A 158 -1.92 6.42 -19.56
CA GLN A 158 -0.75 5.65 -19.96
C GLN A 158 -0.38 4.61 -18.89
N THR A 159 -0.33 5.03 -17.63
CA THR A 159 -0.06 4.15 -16.48
C THR A 159 -1.10 3.03 -16.39
N LEU A 160 -2.38 3.34 -16.61
CA LEU A 160 -3.46 2.34 -16.61
C LEU A 160 -3.30 1.32 -17.75
N GLN A 161 -2.91 1.77 -18.94
CA GLN A 161 -2.64 0.84 -20.06
C GLN A 161 -1.44 -0.05 -19.76
N LEU A 162 -0.38 0.50 -19.17
CA LEU A 162 0.79 -0.28 -18.76
C LEU A 162 0.41 -1.32 -17.70
N PHE A 163 -0.37 -0.93 -16.68
CA PHE A 163 -0.91 -1.86 -15.69
C PHE A 163 -1.68 -3.01 -16.35
N LYS A 164 -2.61 -2.71 -17.26
CA LYS A 164 -3.39 -3.73 -17.99
C LYS A 164 -2.50 -4.71 -18.77
N GLN A 165 -1.39 -4.24 -19.31
CA GLN A 165 -0.42 -5.09 -20.01
C GLN A 165 0.35 -5.98 -19.04
N GLN A 166 0.86 -5.40 -17.95
CA GLN A 166 1.70 -6.11 -16.97
C GLN A 166 0.93 -7.06 -16.07
N ILE A 167 -0.35 -6.79 -15.77
CA ILE A 167 -1.18 -7.66 -14.94
C ILE A 167 -1.62 -8.93 -15.69
N LYS A 168 -1.74 -8.84 -17.02
CA LYS A 168 -2.34 -9.88 -17.88
C LYS A 168 -1.74 -11.29 -17.73
N PRO A 169 -0.41 -11.48 -17.54
CA PRO A 169 0.19 -12.79 -17.29
C PRO A 169 -0.31 -13.46 -16.00
N PHE A 170 -0.68 -12.66 -14.99
CA PHE A 170 -1.11 -13.16 -13.68
C PHE A 170 -2.63 -13.43 -13.62
N ILE A 171 -3.42 -12.92 -14.57
CA ILE A 171 -4.86 -13.15 -14.61
C ILE A 171 -5.18 -14.56 -15.12
N SER A 172 -5.71 -15.41 -14.22
CA SER A 172 -6.08 -16.80 -14.51
C SER A 172 -7.23 -16.91 -15.52
N SER A 173 -7.39 -18.09 -16.13
CA SER A 173 -8.53 -18.36 -17.02
C SER A 173 -9.88 -18.19 -16.31
N LYS A 174 -9.95 -18.52 -15.01
CA LYS A 174 -11.16 -18.36 -14.20
C LYS A 174 -11.51 -16.87 -14.02
N ASP A 175 -10.50 -16.02 -13.81
CA ASP A 175 -10.71 -14.58 -13.72
C ASP A 175 -11.17 -13.98 -15.05
N ARG A 176 -10.58 -14.42 -16.17
CA ARG A 176 -10.99 -13.97 -17.51
C ARG A 176 -12.45 -14.31 -17.80
N ILE A 177 -12.89 -15.53 -17.50
CA ILE A 177 -14.29 -15.94 -17.69
C ILE A 177 -15.23 -15.08 -16.83
N ARG A 178 -14.84 -14.81 -15.58
CA ARG A 178 -15.62 -13.95 -14.67
C ARG A 178 -15.74 -12.52 -15.20
N LEU A 179 -14.65 -11.92 -15.67
CA LEU A 179 -14.65 -10.57 -16.24
C LEU A 179 -15.53 -10.48 -17.48
N LEU A 180 -15.42 -11.46 -18.40
CA LEU A 180 -16.27 -11.55 -19.58
C LEU A 180 -17.76 -11.63 -19.22
N ASN A 181 -18.11 -12.46 -18.23
CA ASN A 181 -19.50 -12.55 -17.79
C ASN A 181 -20.00 -11.24 -17.16
N LYS A 182 -19.15 -10.51 -16.43
CA LYS A 182 -19.52 -9.21 -15.86
C LYS A 182 -19.80 -8.17 -16.95
N ASP A 183 -18.92 -8.07 -17.95
CA ASP A 183 -19.11 -7.20 -19.13
C ASP A 183 -20.35 -7.58 -19.92
N MET A 184 -20.69 -8.87 -19.98
CA MET A 184 -21.90 -9.36 -20.63
C MET A 184 -23.16 -8.98 -19.86
N PHE A 185 -23.15 -8.94 -18.52
CA PHE A 185 -24.33 -8.56 -17.73
C PHE A 185 -24.52 -7.04 -17.62
N GLU A 186 -23.46 -6.24 -17.66
CA GLU A 186 -23.56 -4.77 -17.63
C GLU A 186 -24.04 -4.15 -18.97
N LYS A 187 -24.15 -4.98 -20.03
CA LYS A 187 -24.61 -4.58 -21.38
C LYS A 187 -26.06 -4.97 -21.69
N TRP A 188 -26.81 -5.56 -20.75
CA TRP A 188 -28.26 -5.81 -20.85
C TRP A 188 -29.04 -4.82 -19.99
#